data_AF-A0AAD4R2P3-F1
#
_entry.id   AF-A0AAD4R2P3-F1
#
_cell.length_a   1.000
_cell.length_b   1.000
_cell.length_c   1.000
_cell.angle_alpha   90.00
_cell.angle_beta   90.00
_cell.angle_gamma   90.00
#
_symmetry.space_group_name_H-M   'P 1'
#
loop_
_entity.id
_entity.type
_entity.pdbx_description
1 polymer ?
#
loop_
_entity_poly.entity_id
_entity_poly.type
_entity_poly.pdbx_seq_one_letter_code
_entity_poly.pdbx_strand_id
1 'polypeptide(L)'
;MGAPPLDNCTAAAVFAKFTPLYLVEIGQFAFALMTIVMLVVHVFTITRQNSTRRSSRLHQNLKFLVAFVYDFYIYCGEHFTALKSHCMSTSENNSDKILFLVHLLMLIDFVISVGDFALLGINKSQLNSKNVNYTLTKSYQVRENRLSIRLIFPLSVTHSVTFTLYLVLGTIIRRFFYPNYDPLLYATIVEGVHMMVCFYTFVSVSIFYYLRRRLELVRQPNRIEPQTEYDLHFKQISEQWQ
;
A
#
# COMPACT_ATOMS: atom_id res chain seq x y z
N MET A 1 -13.23 40.19 -19.52
CA MET A 1 -11.96 40.93 -19.63
C MET A 1 -10.86 40.03 -19.13
N GLY A 2 -10.06 39.45 -20.03
CA GLY A 2 -8.96 38.56 -19.65
C GLY A 2 -7.78 39.40 -19.18
N ALA A 3 -7.21 39.07 -18.01
CA ALA A 3 -5.94 39.63 -17.60
C ALA A 3 -4.87 39.27 -18.63
N PRO A 4 -3.91 40.16 -18.93
CA PRO A 4 -2.80 39.84 -19.83
C PRO A 4 -2.02 38.63 -19.28
N PRO A 5 -1.49 37.76 -20.16
CA PRO A 5 -0.65 36.65 -19.72
C PRO A 5 0.53 37.19 -18.93
N LEU A 6 0.70 36.73 -17.69
CA LEU A 6 1.87 37.08 -16.88
C LEU A 6 3.14 36.55 -17.58
N ASP A 7 4.17 37.39 -17.66
CA ASP A 7 5.50 36.94 -18.06
C ASP A 7 5.94 35.78 -17.15
N ASN A 8 6.50 34.72 -17.75
CA ASN A 8 6.89 33.49 -17.05
C ASN A 8 7.73 33.74 -15.78
N CYS A 9 8.56 34.79 -15.77
CA CYS A 9 9.35 35.19 -14.60
C CYS A 9 8.49 35.73 -13.44
N THR A 10 7.45 36.49 -13.74
CA THR A 10 6.53 37.02 -12.71
C THR A 10 5.64 35.94 -12.13
N ALA A 11 5.18 35.00 -12.96
CA ALA A 11 4.46 33.82 -12.49
C ALA A 11 5.35 32.99 -11.54
N ALA A 12 6.58 32.68 -11.93
CA ALA A 12 7.52 31.93 -11.08
C ALA A 12 7.80 32.63 -9.73
N ALA A 13 7.89 33.96 -9.71
CA ALA A 13 8.09 34.72 -8.47
C ALA A 13 6.85 34.72 -7.55
N VAL A 14 5.64 34.65 -8.11
CA VAL A 14 4.39 34.48 -7.34
C VAL A 14 4.31 33.07 -6.78
N PHE A 15 4.67 32.05 -7.57
CA PHE A 15 4.77 30.66 -7.12
C PHE A 15 5.75 30.51 -5.95
N ALA A 16 6.94 31.13 -6.05
CA ALA A 16 7.96 31.11 -4.99
C ALA A 16 7.53 31.78 -3.67
N LYS A 17 6.39 32.48 -3.65
CA LYS A 17 5.84 33.10 -2.44
C LYS A 17 4.56 32.43 -1.94
N PHE A 18 4.07 31.40 -2.63
CA PHE A 18 2.81 30.76 -2.28
C PHE A 18 2.98 29.80 -1.11
N THR A 19 2.81 30.33 0.11
CA THR A 19 2.99 29.64 1.39
C THR A 19 2.33 28.27 1.52
N PRO A 20 1.08 28.03 1.06
CA PRO A 20 0.45 26.72 1.27
C PRO A 20 1.10 25.60 0.44
N LEU A 21 1.67 25.90 -0.73
CA LEU A 21 2.41 24.91 -1.52
C LEU A 21 3.67 24.45 -0.79
N TYR A 22 4.42 25.39 -0.20
CA TYR A 22 5.59 25.07 0.63
C TYR A 22 5.26 24.17 1.82
N LEU A 23 4.13 24.41 2.50
CA LEU A 23 3.71 23.56 3.62
C LEU A 23 3.41 22.13 3.17
N VAL A 24 2.77 21.97 2.01
CA VAL A 24 2.50 20.66 1.42
C VAL A 24 3.80 19.95 1.06
N GLU A 25 4.72 20.62 0.38
CA GLU A 25 6.02 20.06 -0.02
C GLU A 25 6.88 19.64 1.19
N ILE A 26 6.94 20.48 2.23
CA ILE A 26 7.65 20.14 3.48
C ILE A 26 7.03 18.90 4.13
N GLY A 27 5.70 18.81 4.15
CA GLY A 27 5.00 17.64 4.66
C GLY A 27 5.29 16.37 3.84
N GLN A 28 5.27 16.47 2.51
CA GLN A 28 5.58 15.34 1.61
C GLN A 28 7.00 14.85 1.85
N PHE A 29 7.95 15.77 1.93
CA PHE A 29 9.35 15.46 2.22
C PHE A 29 9.51 14.76 3.58
N ALA A 30 8.84 15.26 4.62
CA ALA A 30 8.88 14.66 5.96
C ALA A 30 8.32 13.22 5.95
N PHE A 31 7.17 12.98 5.32
CA PHE A 31 6.60 11.63 5.22
C PHE A 31 7.46 10.69 4.38
N ALA A 32 8.02 11.18 3.26
CA ALA A 32 8.92 10.41 2.42
C ALA A 32 10.17 9.98 3.21
N LEU A 33 10.79 10.91 3.94
CA LEU A 33 11.95 10.63 4.78
C LEU A 33 11.63 9.57 5.85
N MET A 34 10.50 9.72 6.56
CA MET A 34 10.06 8.75 7.57
C MET A 34 9.83 7.37 6.96
N THR A 35 9.26 7.31 5.76
CA THR A 35 9.02 6.04 5.04
C THR A 35 10.33 5.38 4.63
N ILE A 36 11.30 6.15 4.14
CA ILE A 36 12.64 5.65 3.79
C ILE A 36 13.35 5.09 5.02
N VAL A 37 13.33 5.80 6.15
CA VAL A 37 13.94 5.35 7.41
C VAL A 37 13.32 4.02 7.85
N MET A 38 11.99 3.91 7.83
CA MET A 38 11.30 2.67 8.18
C MET A 38 11.64 1.51 7.23
N LEU A 39 11.74 1.78 5.92
CA LEU A 39 12.15 0.78 4.93
C LEU A 39 13.59 0.31 5.14
N VAL A 40 14.53 1.22 5.46
CA VAL A 40 15.94 0.86 5.73
C VAL A 40 16.03 -0.03 6.97
N VAL A 41 15.33 0.32 8.06
CA VAL A 41 15.25 -0.51 9.27
C VAL A 41 14.67 -1.90 8.92
N HIS A 42 13.65 -1.94 8.07
CA HIS A 42 13.03 -3.18 7.64
C HIS A 42 13.96 -4.04 6.78
N VAL A 43 14.63 -3.46 5.78
CA VAL A 43 15.61 -4.17 4.95
C VAL A 43 16.71 -4.73 5.84
N PHE A 44 17.28 -3.92 6.74
CA PHE A 44 18.35 -4.34 7.65
C PHE A 44 17.93 -5.49 8.58
N THR A 45 16.71 -5.44 9.11
CA THR A 45 16.16 -6.53 9.94
C THR A 45 15.90 -7.80 9.12
N ILE A 46 15.49 -7.69 7.84
CA ILE A 46 15.29 -8.83 6.94
C ILE A 46 16.60 -9.44 6.44
N THR A 47 17.59 -8.65 6.00
CA THR A 47 18.87 -9.17 5.53
C THR A 47 19.60 -9.95 6.63
N ARG A 48 19.34 -9.61 7.89
CA ARG A 48 19.82 -10.36 9.05
C ARG A 48 19.12 -11.71 9.27
N GLN A 49 17.92 -11.93 8.70
CA GLN A 49 17.01 -13.05 9.00
C GLN A 49 16.94 -14.16 7.95
N ASN A 50 18.05 -14.36 7.21
CA ASN A 50 18.42 -15.62 6.56
C ASN A 50 17.88 -15.97 5.14
N SER A 51 18.81 -16.69 4.50
CA SER A 51 18.81 -17.40 3.22
C SER A 51 17.71 -18.46 3.10
N THR A 52 16.63 -18.19 2.35
CA THR A 52 15.81 -19.20 1.62
C THR A 52 14.65 -18.52 0.86
N ARG A 53 14.92 -17.79 -0.23
CA ARG A 53 13.84 -17.25 -1.10
C ARG A 53 14.26 -17.13 -2.56
N ARG A 54 14.19 -18.24 -3.32
CA ARG A 54 14.38 -18.22 -4.78
C ARG A 54 13.10 -17.82 -5.53
N SER A 55 11.92 -18.29 -5.07
CA SER A 55 10.61 -17.96 -5.67
C SER A 55 10.23 -16.47 -5.53
N SER A 56 10.64 -15.82 -4.43
CA SER A 56 10.33 -14.39 -4.19
C SER A 56 10.95 -13.42 -5.21
N ARG A 57 12.05 -13.80 -5.88
CA ARG A 57 12.80 -12.88 -6.76
C ARG A 57 12.10 -12.62 -8.09
N LEU A 58 11.51 -13.65 -8.70
CA LEU A 58 10.77 -13.50 -9.97
C LEU A 58 9.57 -12.56 -9.80
N HIS A 59 8.79 -12.76 -8.74
CA HIS A 59 7.64 -11.91 -8.46
C HIS A 59 8.05 -10.46 -8.15
N GLN A 60 9.18 -10.24 -7.48
CA GLN A 60 9.72 -8.90 -7.24
C GLN A 60 10.14 -8.22 -8.55
N ASN A 61 10.93 -8.91 -9.38
CA ASN A 61 11.41 -8.36 -10.64
C ASN A 61 10.26 -8.03 -11.61
N LEU A 62 9.22 -8.87 -11.66
CA LEU A 62 8.06 -8.63 -12.50
C LEU A 62 7.33 -7.34 -12.10
N LYS A 63 7.20 -7.04 -10.80
CA LYS A 63 6.56 -5.79 -10.34
C LYS A 63 7.32 -4.55 -10.80
N PHE A 64 8.66 -4.57 -10.69
CA PHE A 64 9.49 -3.46 -11.16
C PHE A 64 9.40 -3.28 -12.67
N LEU A 65 9.41 -4.39 -13.43
CA LEU A 65 9.25 -4.35 -14.88
C LEU A 65 7.90 -3.74 -15.27
N VAL A 66 6.81 -4.18 -14.64
CA VAL A 66 5.47 -3.65 -14.90
C VAL A 66 5.40 -2.15 -14.59
N ALA A 67 5.94 -1.71 -13.43
CA ALA A 67 5.99 -0.29 -13.09
C ALA A 67 6.79 0.52 -14.12
N PHE A 68 7.96 0.03 -14.53
CA PHE A 68 8.80 0.68 -15.54
C PHE A 68 8.09 0.80 -16.89
N VAL A 69 7.40 -0.24 -17.34
CA VAL A 69 6.63 -0.22 -18.61
C VAL A 69 5.51 0.82 -18.54
N TYR A 70 4.81 0.92 -17.41
CA TYR A 70 3.77 1.93 -17.22
C TYR A 70 4.33 3.35 -17.19
N ASP A 71 5.40 3.60 -16.43
CA ASP A 71 6.06 4.90 -16.41
C ASP A 71 6.54 5.30 -17.80
N PHE A 72 7.16 4.37 -18.52
CA PHE A 72 7.54 4.59 -19.91
C PHE A 72 6.34 4.92 -20.78
N TYR A 73 5.23 4.19 -20.69
CA TYR A 73 4.02 4.46 -21.46
C TYR A 73 3.44 5.87 -21.20
N ILE A 74 3.42 6.31 -19.94
CA ILE A 74 2.94 7.63 -19.53
C ILE A 74 3.83 8.73 -20.13
N TYR A 75 5.14 8.62 -19.92
CA TYR A 75 6.10 9.70 -20.23
C TYR A 75 6.70 9.61 -21.65
N CYS A 76 6.45 8.54 -22.40
CA CYS A 76 6.87 8.46 -23.79
C CYS A 76 6.14 9.53 -24.62
N GLY A 77 6.92 10.43 -25.24
CA GLY A 77 6.41 11.54 -26.02
C GLY A 77 6.16 12.84 -25.23
N GLU A 78 6.57 12.90 -23.96
CA GLU A 78 6.54 14.15 -23.20
C GLU A 78 7.68 15.11 -23.61
N HIS A 79 7.32 16.37 -23.85
CA HIS A 79 8.27 17.43 -24.11
C HIS A 79 8.61 18.15 -22.80
N PHE A 80 9.62 17.65 -22.08
CA PHE A 80 10.11 18.28 -20.85
C PHE A 80 10.88 19.60 -21.08
N THR A 81 11.05 20.03 -22.33
CA THR A 81 11.79 21.23 -22.70
C THR A 81 10.94 22.50 -22.68
N ALA A 82 9.62 22.40 -22.58
CA ALA A 82 8.74 23.56 -22.48
C ALA A 82 8.86 24.21 -21.09
N LEU A 83 9.07 25.54 -21.03
CA LEU A 83 8.99 26.29 -19.79
C LEU A 83 7.56 26.19 -19.24
N LYS A 84 7.37 25.44 -18.17
CA LYS A 84 6.14 25.44 -17.38
C LYS A 84 6.32 26.38 -16.19
N SER A 85 5.28 27.17 -15.88
CA SER A 85 5.29 28.05 -14.70
C SER A 85 5.26 27.27 -13.37
N HIS A 86 5.01 25.96 -13.42
CA HIS A 86 4.97 25.05 -12.28
C HIS A 86 5.42 23.63 -12.68
N CYS A 87 6.10 22.96 -11.75
CA CYS A 87 6.58 21.59 -11.93
C CYS A 87 5.44 20.58 -11.71
N MET A 88 4.48 20.49 -12.64
CA MET A 88 3.51 19.39 -12.64
C MET A 88 4.02 18.23 -13.50
N SER A 89 3.96 17.02 -12.93
CA SER A 89 4.20 15.76 -13.65
C SER A 89 3.14 15.50 -14.73
N THR A 90 1.98 16.15 -14.63
CA THR A 90 0.91 16.08 -15.62
C THR A 90 1.03 17.20 -16.67
N SER A 91 0.88 16.86 -17.94
CA SER A 91 0.80 17.73 -19.11
C SER A 91 -0.47 17.37 -19.90
N GLU A 92 -0.83 18.18 -20.89
CA GLU A 92 -1.93 17.86 -21.80
C GLU A 92 -1.72 16.49 -22.47
N ASN A 93 -0.49 16.17 -22.90
CA ASN A 93 -0.16 14.94 -23.63
C ASN A 93 -0.23 13.65 -22.78
N ASN A 94 0.04 13.73 -21.48
CA ASN A 94 0.00 12.56 -20.59
C ASN A 94 -1.23 12.52 -19.69
N SER A 95 -2.03 13.58 -19.62
CA SER A 95 -3.19 13.69 -18.72
C SER A 95 -4.17 12.53 -18.89
N ASP A 96 -4.56 12.24 -20.14
CA ASP A 96 -5.48 11.14 -20.48
C ASP A 96 -4.86 9.77 -20.16
N LYS A 97 -3.56 9.59 -20.41
CA LYS A 97 -2.84 8.35 -20.10
C LYS A 97 -2.81 8.10 -18.58
N ILE A 98 -2.55 9.14 -17.79
CA ILE A 98 -2.55 9.05 -16.33
C ILE A 98 -3.98 8.77 -15.84
N LEU A 99 -5.00 9.42 -16.41
CA LEU A 99 -6.39 9.18 -16.05
C LEU A 99 -6.80 7.73 -16.34
N PHE A 100 -6.44 7.20 -17.51
CA PHE A 100 -6.65 5.80 -17.86
C PHE A 100 -6.00 4.86 -16.84
N LEU A 101 -4.74 5.13 -16.46
CA LEU A 101 -4.04 4.33 -15.46
C LEU A 101 -4.73 4.39 -14.09
N VAL A 102 -5.19 5.57 -13.65
CA VAL A 102 -5.91 5.72 -12.39
C VAL A 102 -7.18 4.85 -12.36
N HIS A 103 -7.95 4.83 -13.45
CA HIS A 103 -9.15 3.97 -13.55
C HIS A 103 -8.79 2.48 -13.61
N LEU A 104 -7.73 2.11 -14.32
CA LEU A 104 -7.23 0.73 -14.36
C LEU A 104 -6.79 0.25 -12.98
N LEU A 105 -6.04 1.07 -12.24
CA LEU A 105 -5.61 0.77 -10.88
C LEU A 105 -6.80 0.65 -9.92
N MET A 106 -7.83 1.48 -10.09
CA MET A 106 -9.06 1.38 -9.30
C MET A 106 -9.79 0.06 -9.57
N LEU A 107 -9.89 -0.36 -10.83
CA LEU A 107 -10.48 -1.66 -11.18
C LEU A 107 -9.68 -2.83 -10.59
N ILE A 108 -8.35 -2.77 -10.67
CA ILE A 108 -7.47 -3.80 -10.09
C ILE A 108 -7.64 -3.87 -8.57
N ASP A 109 -7.63 -2.73 -7.86
CA ASP A 109 -7.81 -2.68 -6.41
C ASP A 109 -9.19 -3.23 -5.99
N PHE A 110 -10.23 -2.92 -6.77
CA PHE A 110 -11.57 -3.47 -6.56
C PHE A 110 -11.58 -5.00 -6.71
N VAL A 111 -10.98 -5.55 -7.77
CA VAL A 111 -10.91 -7.01 -7.99
C VAL A 111 -10.12 -7.70 -6.87
N ILE A 112 -8.99 -7.11 -6.44
CA ILE A 112 -8.18 -7.64 -5.33
C ILE A 112 -8.99 -7.63 -4.04
N SER A 113 -9.68 -6.53 -3.73
CA SER A 113 -10.54 -6.39 -2.55
C SER A 113 -11.63 -7.46 -2.49
N VAL A 114 -12.30 -7.71 -3.61
CA VAL A 114 -13.33 -8.75 -3.72
C VAL A 114 -12.70 -10.14 -3.53
N GLY A 115 -11.52 -10.39 -4.13
CA GLY A 115 -10.77 -11.63 -3.96
C GLY A 115 -10.40 -11.89 -2.50
N ASP A 116 -9.88 -10.89 -1.80
CA ASP A 116 -9.51 -10.98 -0.38
C ASP A 116 -10.73 -11.22 0.51
N PHE A 117 -11.86 -10.57 0.22
CA PHE A 117 -13.11 -10.81 0.93
C PHE A 117 -13.64 -12.24 0.72
N ALA A 118 -13.58 -12.74 -0.52
CA ALA A 118 -13.96 -14.12 -0.84
C ALA A 118 -13.05 -15.13 -0.12
N LEU A 119 -11.74 -14.91 -0.11
CA LEU A 119 -10.78 -15.73 0.63
C LEU A 119 -11.06 -15.74 2.12
N LEU A 120 -11.43 -14.60 2.72
CA LEU A 120 -11.85 -14.53 4.12
C LEU A 120 -13.10 -15.40 4.37
N GLY A 121 -14.09 -15.34 3.48
CA GLY A 121 -15.30 -16.15 3.54
C GLY A 121 -15.02 -17.65 3.49
N ILE A 122 -14.18 -18.08 2.55
CA ILE A 122 -13.77 -19.49 2.39
C ILE A 122 -13.04 -19.97 3.66
N ASN A 123 -12.09 -19.19 4.17
CA ASN A 123 -11.34 -19.53 5.37
C ASN A 123 -12.23 -19.63 6.62
N LYS A 124 -13.20 -18.72 6.77
CA LYS A 124 -14.18 -18.77 7.86
C LYS A 124 -15.07 -20.02 7.75
N SER A 125 -15.51 -20.37 6.54
CA SER A 125 -16.31 -21.57 6.29
C SER A 125 -15.53 -22.85 6.64
N GLN A 126 -14.27 -22.94 6.22
CA GLN A 126 -13.41 -24.09 6.53
C GLN A 126 -13.14 -24.24 8.03
N LEU A 127 -13.00 -23.13 8.77
CA LEU A 127 -12.83 -23.14 10.22
C LEU A 127 -14.09 -23.62 10.97
N ASN A 128 -15.28 -23.34 10.43
CA ASN A 128 -16.55 -23.69 11.05
C ASN A 128 -17.03 -25.11 10.71
N SER A 129 -16.45 -25.74 9.68
CA SER A 129 -16.80 -27.10 9.26
C SER A 129 -16.38 -28.13 10.32
N LYS A 130 -17.33 -28.57 11.16
CA LYS A 130 -17.14 -29.59 12.22
C LYS A 130 -16.83 -31.00 11.69
N ASN A 131 -17.01 -31.26 10.39
CA ASN A 131 -17.09 -32.61 9.83
C ASN A 131 -15.84 -33.07 9.06
N VAL A 132 -14.63 -32.59 9.38
CA VAL A 132 -13.45 -33.05 8.64
C VAL A 132 -12.52 -33.88 9.50
N ASN A 133 -12.25 -35.10 9.03
CA ASN A 133 -11.18 -36.01 9.46
C ASN A 133 -9.98 -35.21 9.99
N TYR A 134 -9.82 -35.24 11.31
CA TYR A 134 -8.78 -34.49 11.99
C TYR A 134 -7.42 -35.10 11.64
N THR A 135 -6.55 -34.33 10.99
CA THR A 135 -5.15 -34.70 10.77
C THR A 135 -4.24 -33.59 11.27
N LEU A 136 -3.09 -33.97 11.84
CA LEU A 136 -2.11 -33.03 12.39
C LEU A 136 -1.62 -32.02 11.35
N THR A 137 -1.40 -32.47 10.11
CA THR A 137 -1.00 -31.60 9.00
C THR A 137 -2.08 -30.55 8.70
N LYS A 138 -3.36 -30.94 8.73
CA LYS A 138 -4.45 -30.02 8.46
C LYS A 138 -4.63 -29.00 9.58
N SER A 139 -4.51 -29.41 10.84
CA SER A 139 -4.61 -28.48 11.96
C SER A 139 -3.47 -27.45 11.95
N TYR A 140 -2.25 -27.86 11.58
CA TYR A 140 -1.12 -26.96 11.38
C TYR A 140 -1.36 -25.95 10.26
N GLN A 141 -1.79 -26.41 9.08
CA GLN A 141 -2.10 -25.53 7.94
C GLN A 141 -3.19 -24.51 8.26
N VAL A 142 -4.27 -24.95 8.92
CA VAL A 142 -5.37 -24.07 9.33
C VAL A 142 -4.88 -23.01 10.33
N ARG A 143 -4.01 -23.39 11.28
CA ARG A 143 -3.40 -22.45 12.23
C ARG A 143 -2.50 -21.42 11.53
N GLU A 144 -1.66 -21.85 10.59
CA GLU A 144 -0.78 -20.97 9.83
C GLU A 144 -1.57 -20.01 8.93
N ASN A 145 -2.60 -20.52 8.24
CA ASN A 145 -3.51 -19.70 7.44
C ASN A 145 -4.24 -18.66 8.31
N ARG A 146 -4.73 -19.04 9.50
CA ARG A 146 -5.40 -18.11 10.43
C ARG A 146 -4.47 -16.99 10.90
N LEU A 147 -3.20 -17.31 11.20
CA LEU A 147 -2.20 -16.32 11.57
C LEU A 147 -1.88 -15.39 10.40
N SER A 148 -1.73 -15.94 9.19
CA SER A 148 -1.43 -15.18 7.97
C SER A 148 -2.56 -14.21 7.62
N ILE A 149 -3.82 -14.66 7.68
CA ILE A 149 -5.00 -13.82 7.41
C ILE A 149 -5.11 -12.67 8.43
N ARG A 150 -4.83 -12.92 9.71
CA ARG A 150 -4.83 -11.86 10.74
C ARG A 150 -3.79 -10.77 10.48
N LEU A 151 -2.71 -11.08 9.76
CA LEU A 151 -1.68 -10.12 9.37
C LEU A 151 -2.05 -9.40 8.07
N ILE A 152 -2.43 -10.17 7.03
CA ILE A 152 -2.61 -9.65 5.67
C ILE A 152 -3.93 -8.88 5.53
N PHE A 153 -5.02 -9.38 6.12
CA PHE A 153 -6.35 -8.78 5.94
C PHE A 153 -6.45 -7.31 6.40
N PRO A 154 -6.09 -6.92 7.63
CA PRO A 154 -6.16 -5.52 8.05
C PRO A 154 -5.26 -4.60 7.22
N LEU A 155 -4.13 -5.10 6.74
CA LEU A 155 -3.23 -4.38 5.84
C LEU A 155 -3.89 -4.15 4.48
N SER A 156 -4.49 -5.19 3.90
CA SER A 156 -5.22 -5.11 2.63
C SER A 156 -6.42 -4.17 2.72
N VAL A 157 -7.24 -4.27 3.77
CA VAL A 157 -8.39 -3.38 3.98
C VAL A 157 -7.96 -1.92 4.09
N THR A 158 -6.89 -1.65 4.85
CA THR A 158 -6.37 -0.28 4.99
C THR A 158 -5.84 0.23 3.67
N HIS A 159 -5.12 -0.60 2.91
CA HIS A 159 -4.65 -0.30 1.57
C HIS A 159 -5.81 0.08 0.64
N SER A 160 -6.76 -0.81 0.44
CA SER A 160 -7.83 -0.59 -0.54
C SER A 160 -8.72 0.59 -0.16
N VAL A 161 -9.03 0.80 1.12
CA VAL A 161 -9.81 1.97 1.56
C VAL A 161 -9.09 3.29 1.27
N THR A 162 -7.82 3.39 1.68
CA THR A 162 -7.06 4.64 1.54
C THR A 162 -6.64 4.90 0.09
N PHE A 163 -6.27 3.86 -0.64
CA PHE A 163 -5.87 3.96 -2.03
C PHE A 163 -7.07 4.24 -2.95
N THR A 164 -8.21 3.56 -2.75
CA THR A 164 -9.44 3.91 -3.47
C THR A 164 -9.86 5.35 -3.18
N LEU A 165 -9.79 5.81 -1.93
CA LEU A 165 -10.10 7.21 -1.58
C LEU A 165 -9.19 8.18 -2.35
N TYR A 166 -7.88 7.91 -2.39
CA TYR A 166 -6.93 8.69 -3.17
C TYR A 166 -7.28 8.73 -4.67
N LEU A 167 -7.58 7.57 -5.27
CA LEU A 167 -7.92 7.48 -6.70
C LEU A 167 -9.23 8.21 -7.02
N VAL A 168 -10.25 8.08 -6.18
CA VAL A 168 -11.54 8.77 -6.32
C VAL A 168 -11.35 10.29 -6.21
N LEU A 169 -10.66 10.76 -5.17
CA LEU A 169 -10.39 12.19 -4.98
C LEU A 169 -9.56 12.76 -6.14
N GLY A 170 -8.50 12.06 -6.56
CA GLY A 170 -7.67 12.46 -7.70
C GLY A 170 -8.49 12.55 -9.00
N THR A 171 -9.43 11.65 -9.20
CA THR A 171 -10.33 11.67 -10.37
C THR A 171 -11.31 12.84 -10.31
N ILE A 172 -11.92 13.09 -9.15
CA ILE A 172 -12.84 14.23 -8.93
C ILE A 172 -12.11 15.56 -9.19
N ILE A 173 -10.92 15.74 -8.62
CA ILE A 173 -10.14 16.97 -8.78
C ILE A 173 -9.77 17.19 -10.25
N ARG A 174 -9.23 16.17 -10.92
CA ARG A 174 -8.85 16.29 -12.33
C ARG A 174 -10.04 16.58 -13.25
N ARG A 175 -11.22 15.99 -12.98
CA ARG A 175 -12.39 16.15 -13.86
C ARG A 175 -13.16 17.44 -13.62
N PHE A 176 -13.33 17.85 -12.36
CA PHE A 176 -14.20 18.96 -11.99
C PHE A 176 -13.45 20.25 -11.67
N PHE A 177 -12.22 20.17 -11.16
CA PHE A 177 -11.47 21.36 -10.73
C PHE A 177 -10.57 21.93 -11.83
N TYR A 178 -9.99 21.07 -12.68
CA TYR A 178 -9.12 21.53 -13.78
C TYR A 178 -9.72 22.63 -14.68
N PRO A 179 -10.97 22.54 -15.16
CA PRO A 179 -11.50 23.57 -16.06
C PRO A 179 -11.99 24.85 -15.36
N ASN A 180 -12.18 24.82 -14.04
CA ASN A 180 -12.93 25.87 -13.33
C ASN A 180 -12.09 26.72 -12.37
N TYR A 181 -10.87 26.31 -12.05
CA TYR A 181 -10.06 26.92 -11.00
C TYR A 181 -8.71 27.46 -11.52
N ASP A 182 -8.14 28.40 -10.77
CA ASP A 182 -6.80 28.94 -11.01
C ASP A 182 -5.75 27.80 -11.03
N PRO A 183 -4.88 27.72 -12.06
CA PRO A 183 -3.82 26.73 -12.16
C PRO A 183 -2.97 26.57 -10.89
N LEU A 184 -2.71 27.65 -10.15
CA LEU A 184 -1.94 27.63 -8.89
C LEU A 184 -2.69 26.86 -7.78
N LEU A 185 -3.98 27.15 -7.63
CA LEU A 185 -4.83 26.48 -6.65
C LEU A 185 -5.03 25.02 -7.03
N TYR A 186 -5.25 24.73 -8.32
CA TYR A 186 -5.34 23.37 -8.82
C TYR A 186 -4.09 22.55 -8.50
N ALA A 187 -2.90 23.07 -8.80
CA ALA A 187 -1.63 22.41 -8.49
C ALA A 187 -1.49 22.13 -6.98
N THR A 188 -1.84 23.11 -6.14
CA THR A 188 -1.77 22.97 -4.68
C THR A 188 -2.72 21.88 -4.16
N ILE A 189 -3.94 21.80 -4.71
CA ILE A 189 -4.92 20.76 -4.35
C ILE A 189 -4.44 19.38 -4.80
N VAL A 190 -3.89 19.26 -6.01
CA VAL A 190 -3.33 18.00 -6.53
C VAL A 190 -2.18 17.51 -5.65
N GLU A 191 -1.24 18.38 -5.30
CA GLU A 191 -0.15 18.03 -4.38
C GLU A 191 -0.65 17.68 -2.97
N GLY A 192 -1.69 18.38 -2.50
CA GLY A 192 -2.39 18.04 -1.26
C GLY A 192 -3.05 16.65 -1.29
N VAL A 193 -3.48 16.17 -2.45
CA VAL A 193 -3.99 14.80 -2.60
C VAL A 193 -2.86 13.79 -2.68
N HIS A 194 -1.72 14.10 -3.30
CA HIS A 194 -0.54 13.24 -3.25
C HIS A 194 -0.04 13.00 -1.82
N MET A 195 -0.22 13.96 -0.91
CA MET A 195 0.05 13.76 0.52
C MET A 195 -0.73 12.59 1.14
N MET A 196 -1.92 12.26 0.64
CA MET A 196 -2.66 11.08 1.10
C MET A 196 -1.91 9.79 0.81
N VAL A 197 -1.17 9.70 -0.31
CA VAL A 197 -0.35 8.53 -0.65
C VAL A 197 0.78 8.37 0.35
N CYS A 198 1.49 9.47 0.67
CA CYS A 198 2.55 9.47 1.66
C CYS A 198 2.03 9.09 3.07
N PHE A 199 0.86 9.60 3.43
CA PHE A 199 0.20 9.24 4.68
C PHE A 199 -0.20 7.75 4.69
N TYR A 200 -0.78 7.25 3.60
CA TYR A 200 -1.12 5.84 3.42
C TYR A 200 0.09 4.93 3.58
N THR A 201 1.24 5.25 2.98
CA THR A 201 2.46 4.43 3.10
C THR A 201 2.95 4.40 4.54
N PHE A 202 2.92 5.54 5.23
CA PHE A 202 3.29 5.62 6.64
C PHE A 202 2.37 4.78 7.54
N VAL A 203 1.05 4.90 7.36
CA VAL A 203 0.04 4.12 8.12
C VAL A 203 0.21 2.62 7.86
N SER A 204 0.39 2.22 6.60
CA SER A 204 0.53 0.80 6.23
C SER A 204 1.76 0.16 6.83
N VAL A 205 2.91 0.85 6.80
CA VAL A 205 4.15 0.37 7.43
C VAL A 205 3.98 0.28 8.95
N SER A 206 3.32 1.27 9.56
CA SER A 206 3.06 1.30 11.00
C SER A 206 2.15 0.14 11.44
N ILE A 207 1.05 -0.10 10.71
CA ILE A 207 0.13 -1.23 10.96
C ILE A 207 0.86 -2.56 10.77
N PHE A 208 1.63 -2.70 9.69
CA PHE A 208 2.42 -3.91 9.45
C PHE A 208 3.39 -4.20 10.59
N TYR A 209 4.12 -3.19 11.07
CA TYR A 209 5.04 -3.34 12.19
C TYR A 209 4.31 -3.71 13.49
N TYR A 210 3.20 -3.03 13.78
CA TYR A 210 2.36 -3.32 14.95
C TYR A 210 1.84 -4.76 14.94
N LEU A 211 1.26 -5.20 13.81
CA LEU A 211 0.71 -6.54 13.66
C LEU A 211 1.79 -7.61 13.69
N ARG A 212 2.95 -7.36 13.06
CA ARG A 212 4.09 -8.28 13.11
C ARG A 212 4.56 -8.47 14.55
N ARG A 213 4.76 -7.38 15.31
CA ARG A 213 5.18 -7.46 16.73
C ARG A 213 4.14 -8.21 17.57
N ARG A 214 2.85 -7.95 17.36
CA ARG A 214 1.76 -8.71 18.01
C ARG A 214 1.82 -10.20 17.64
N LEU A 215 2.09 -10.54 16.39
CA LEU A 215 2.17 -11.91 15.92
C LEU A 215 3.39 -12.64 16.51
N GLU A 216 4.54 -11.96 16.65
CA GLU A 216 5.74 -12.51 17.30
C GLU A 216 5.46 -12.86 18.77
N LEU A 217 4.73 -12.01 19.49
CA LEU A 217 4.29 -12.28 20.88
C LEU A 217 3.34 -13.48 20.99
N VAL A 218 2.46 -13.68 20.00
CA VAL A 218 1.55 -14.84 19.94
C VAL A 218 2.28 -16.11 19.48
N ARG A 219 3.31 -15.96 18.64
CA ARG A 219 4.10 -17.07 18.10
C ARG A 219 5.10 -17.59 19.12
N GLN A 220 5.60 -16.75 20.02
CA GLN A 220 6.22 -17.24 21.23
C GLN A 220 5.14 -18.02 21.96
N PRO A 221 5.21 -19.37 22.01
CA PRO A 221 4.37 -20.07 22.95
C PRO A 221 4.71 -19.40 24.28
N ASN A 222 3.70 -18.99 25.04
CA ASN A 222 3.89 -18.92 26.48
C ASN A 222 4.69 -20.17 26.81
N ARG A 223 5.86 -20.00 27.44
CA ARG A 223 6.46 -21.05 28.26
C ARG A 223 5.41 -21.37 29.34
N ILE A 224 4.31 -21.99 28.93
CA ILE A 224 3.47 -22.82 29.76
C ILE A 224 4.43 -23.93 30.11
N GLU A 225 4.69 -24.10 31.40
CA GLU A 225 5.46 -25.21 31.93
C GLU A 225 5.11 -26.49 31.15
N PRO A 226 6.08 -27.11 30.48
CA PRO A 226 5.81 -28.14 29.48
C PRO A 226 5.28 -29.47 30.06
N GLN A 227 4.98 -29.56 31.36
CA GLN A 227 4.72 -30.86 31.99
C GLN A 227 3.25 -31.28 31.97
N THR A 228 2.28 -30.44 32.35
CA THR A 228 0.94 -30.97 32.68
C THR A 228 0.06 -31.36 31.50
N GLU A 229 0.08 -30.64 30.37
CA GLU A 229 -0.85 -30.88 29.26
C GLU A 229 -0.32 -31.90 28.22
N TYR A 230 1.00 -31.92 27.99
CA TYR A 230 1.63 -32.95 27.16
C TYR A 230 1.57 -34.32 27.84
N ASP A 231 1.81 -34.37 29.15
CA ASP A 231 1.69 -35.61 29.92
C ASP A 231 0.25 -36.13 29.88
N LEU A 232 -0.76 -35.25 29.96
CA LEU A 232 -2.17 -35.64 29.85
C LEU A 232 -2.53 -36.20 28.46
N HIS A 233 -2.02 -35.58 27.39
CA HIS A 233 -2.27 -36.04 26.02
C HIS A 233 -1.56 -37.36 25.72
N PHE A 234 -0.30 -37.53 26.12
CA PHE A 234 0.42 -38.79 25.96
C PHE A 234 -0.13 -39.90 26.86
N LYS A 235 -0.62 -39.53 28.06
CA LYS A 235 -1.31 -40.47 28.96
C LYS A 235 -2.64 -40.95 28.37
N GLN A 236 -3.46 -40.06 27.81
CA GLN A 236 -4.68 -40.45 27.10
C GLN A 236 -4.40 -41.36 25.91
N ILE A 237 -3.33 -41.10 25.15
CA ILE A 237 -2.92 -42.03 24.10
C ILE A 237 -2.53 -43.38 24.73
N SER A 238 -1.68 -43.41 25.75
CA SER A 238 -1.26 -44.67 26.37
C SER A 238 -2.41 -45.51 26.94
N GLU A 239 -3.45 -44.87 27.47
CA GLU A 239 -4.65 -45.53 28.00
C GLU A 239 -5.57 -46.07 26.88
N GLN A 240 -5.53 -45.50 25.67
CA GLN A 240 -6.29 -46.00 24.52
C GLN A 240 -5.63 -47.21 23.83
N TRP A 241 -4.34 -47.47 24.10
CA TRP A 241 -3.60 -48.60 23.54
C TRP A 241 -3.53 -49.82 24.47
N GLN A 242 -4.12 -49.75 25.67
CA GLN A 242 -4.31 -50.88 26.58
C GLN A 242 -5.71 -51.47 26.43
#